data_AF-A0A5C1Q7L3-F1
#
_entry.id   AF-A0A5C1Q7L3-F1
#
_cell.length_a   1.000
_cell.length_b   1.000
_cell.length_c   1.000
_cell.angle_alpha   90.00
_cell.angle_beta   90.00
_cell.angle_gamma   90.00
#
_symmetry.space_group_name_H-M   'P 1'
#
loop_
_entity.id
_entity.type
_entity.pdbx_description
1 polymer ?
#
loop_
_entity_poly.entity_id
_entity_poly.type
_entity_poly.pdbx_seq_one_letter_code
_entity_poly.pdbx_strand_id
1 'polypeptide(L)'
;MLDFMNDEINLANVGKLLSHPARIRILKLLSTQGALTSNKIVDQIPLARTTVLQHISVLTKDNWVETESDGTTITYLLNNQLIKSLLPNVETLLKQCGKKQGKLKNPIKILFLCTGNSCRSQMAEGFINKQSETYNVKSFSAGTVPSKEIHPLAISVMKEKGIDISKQYPKSIKEYVGDDAIDIVIFVCDKAEKECPYLFPFSKSKIFMPFKDPVSFKGTKEDTVEVFRDVRDQIEIKLQKLLEEFPEL
;
A
#
# COMPACT_ATOMS: atom_id res chain seq x y z
N MET A 1 31.13 -16.38 -2.52
CA MET A 1 29.72 -16.83 -2.59
C MET A 1 29.12 -16.50 -1.24
N LEU A 2 27.98 -15.81 -1.18
CA LEU A 2 27.31 -15.58 0.10
C LEU A 2 26.56 -16.86 0.46
N ASP A 3 26.96 -17.51 1.57
CA ASP A 3 26.28 -18.70 2.09
C ASP A 3 25.22 -18.29 3.12
N PHE A 4 24.18 -19.11 3.26
CA PHE A 4 23.15 -18.91 4.29
C PHE A 4 23.74 -19.09 5.68
N MET A 5 23.33 -18.22 6.60
CA MET A 5 23.69 -18.34 8.00
C MET A 5 22.97 -19.54 8.65
N ASN A 6 23.59 -20.12 9.68
CA ASN A 6 23.05 -21.33 10.33
C ASN A 6 21.65 -21.11 10.94
N ASP A 7 21.37 -19.90 11.43
CA ASP A 7 20.04 -19.53 11.94
C ASP A 7 18.98 -19.47 10.82
N GLU A 8 19.33 -18.98 9.63
CA GLU A 8 18.46 -18.98 8.45
C GLU A 8 18.10 -20.42 8.02
N ILE A 9 19.10 -21.30 7.97
CA ILE A 9 18.91 -22.73 7.66
C ILE A 9 18.01 -23.41 8.71
N ASN A 10 18.26 -23.13 9.99
CA ASN A 10 17.46 -23.67 11.09
C ASN A 10 16.00 -23.18 11.04
N LEU A 11 15.77 -21.90 10.73
CA LEU A 11 14.43 -21.33 10.56
C LEU A 11 13.69 -21.94 9.36
N ALA A 12 14.39 -22.18 8.25
CA ALA A 12 13.81 -22.86 7.09
C ALA A 12 13.38 -24.30 7.43
N ASN A 13 14.19 -25.02 8.21
CA ASN A 13 13.88 -26.37 8.67
C ASN A 13 12.65 -26.38 9.60
N VAL A 14 12.52 -25.40 10.51
CA VAL A 14 11.32 -25.20 11.33
C VAL A 14 10.09 -25.04 10.42
N GLY A 15 10.16 -24.14 9.43
CA GLY A 15 9.07 -23.92 8.47
C GLY A 15 8.67 -25.20 7.73
N LYS A 16 9.65 -25.96 7.23
CA LYS A 16 9.43 -27.24 6.55
C LYS A 16 8.76 -28.30 7.43
N LEU A 17 9.05 -28.30 8.73
CA LEU A 17 8.47 -29.25 9.69
C LEU A 17 7.06 -28.87 10.11
N LEU A 18 6.79 -27.58 10.23
CA LEU A 18 5.49 -27.05 10.62
C LEU A 18 4.50 -26.92 9.45
N SER A 19 4.96 -27.05 8.20
CA SER A 19 4.14 -26.81 6.99
C SER A 19 2.98 -27.79 6.74
N HIS A 20 2.75 -28.78 7.61
CA HIS A 20 1.62 -29.71 7.47
C HIS A 20 0.74 -29.75 8.74
N PRO A 21 -0.60 -29.62 8.63
CA PRO A 21 -1.49 -29.53 9.78
C PRO A 21 -1.46 -30.76 10.70
N ALA A 22 -1.22 -31.95 10.15
CA ALA A 22 -1.09 -33.16 10.97
C ALA A 22 0.10 -33.08 11.94
N ARG A 23 1.25 -32.56 11.49
CA ARG A 23 2.43 -32.38 12.35
C ARG A 23 2.15 -31.37 13.46
N ILE A 24 1.49 -30.26 13.15
CA ILE A 24 1.02 -29.30 14.15
C ILE A 24 0.10 -29.97 15.18
N ARG A 25 -0.84 -30.81 14.72
CA ARG A 25 -1.77 -31.51 15.61
C ARG A 25 -1.04 -32.50 16.52
N ILE A 26 -0.10 -33.28 15.99
CA ILE A 26 0.74 -34.21 16.79
C ILE A 26 1.48 -33.46 17.88
N LEU A 27 2.19 -32.37 17.52
CA LEU A 27 2.94 -31.56 18.49
C LEU A 27 2.02 -30.98 19.58
N LYS A 28 0.82 -30.52 19.22
CA LYS A 28 -0.20 -30.04 20.19
C LYS A 28 -0.68 -31.16 21.13
N LEU A 29 -0.93 -32.36 20.60
CA LEU A 29 -1.34 -33.52 21.42
C LEU A 29 -0.25 -33.88 22.42
N LEU A 30 1.00 -34.00 21.98
CA LEU A 30 2.14 -34.29 22.85
C LEU A 30 2.39 -33.19 23.88
N SER A 31 2.23 -31.92 23.49
CA SER A 31 2.36 -30.78 24.41
C SER A 31 1.28 -30.73 25.50
N THR A 32 0.08 -31.26 25.23
CA THR A 32 -1.07 -31.14 26.15
C THR A 32 -1.33 -32.40 26.96
N GLN A 33 -1.06 -33.58 26.38
CA GLN A 33 -1.32 -34.88 26.96
C GLN A 33 -0.04 -35.60 27.42
N GLY A 34 1.13 -35.05 27.13
CA GLY A 34 2.42 -35.66 27.46
C GLY A 34 2.77 -36.84 26.54
N ALA A 35 3.39 -37.88 27.12
CA ALA A 35 3.81 -39.07 26.39
C ALA A 35 2.62 -39.86 25.83
N LEU A 36 2.59 -40.08 24.51
CA LEU A 36 1.50 -40.81 23.83
C LEU A 36 2.03 -41.96 22.98
N THR A 37 1.24 -43.03 22.86
CA THR A 37 1.52 -44.11 21.91
C THR A 37 1.06 -43.74 20.50
N SER A 38 1.58 -44.44 19.48
CA SER A 38 1.16 -44.23 18.10
C SER A 38 -0.35 -44.41 17.89
N ASN A 39 -0.96 -45.39 18.56
CA ASN A 39 -2.40 -45.63 18.47
C ASN A 39 -3.21 -44.45 19.02
N LYS A 40 -2.86 -43.93 20.21
CA LYS A 40 -3.53 -42.75 20.80
C LYS A 40 -3.42 -41.50 19.95
N ILE A 41 -2.32 -41.35 19.20
CA ILE A 41 -2.13 -40.22 18.27
C ILE A 41 -2.99 -40.41 17.01
N VAL A 42 -3.00 -41.62 16.43
CA VAL A 42 -3.77 -41.96 15.23
C VAL A 42 -5.27 -41.74 15.46
N ASP A 43 -5.79 -42.14 16.63
CA ASP A 43 -7.21 -42.00 16.96
C ASP A 43 -7.70 -40.55 17.01
N GLN A 44 -6.78 -39.58 17.15
CA GLN A 44 -7.07 -38.15 17.33
C GLN A 44 -6.75 -37.31 16.09
N ILE A 45 -6.37 -37.93 14.97
CA ILE A 45 -6.00 -37.26 13.74
C ILE A 45 -6.84 -37.83 12.58
N PRO A 46 -7.54 -36.98 11.80
CA PRO A 46 -8.44 -37.44 10.74
C PRO A 46 -7.65 -37.84 9.47
N LEU A 47 -6.71 -38.78 9.58
CA LEU A 47 -5.88 -39.30 8.50
C LEU A 47 -5.69 -40.81 8.66
N ALA A 48 -5.33 -41.48 7.56
CA ALA A 48 -4.98 -42.89 7.61
C ALA A 48 -3.77 -43.13 8.54
N ARG A 49 -3.78 -44.28 9.24
CA ARG A 49 -2.70 -44.68 10.16
C ARG A 49 -1.32 -44.58 9.54
N THR A 50 -1.16 -45.03 8.30
CA THR A 50 0.10 -44.98 7.55
C THR A 50 0.60 -43.54 7.38
N THR A 51 -0.29 -42.60 7.05
CA THR A 51 0.04 -41.17 6.91
C THR A 51 0.42 -40.53 8.23
N VAL A 52 -0.30 -40.85 9.33
CA VAL A 52 0.03 -40.34 10.66
C VAL A 52 1.43 -40.82 11.10
N LEU A 53 1.74 -42.10 10.88
CA LEU A 53 3.05 -42.66 11.21
C LEU A 53 4.18 -42.03 10.38
N GLN A 54 3.93 -41.69 9.11
CA GLN A 54 4.89 -40.94 8.29
C GLN A 54 5.19 -39.56 8.90
N HIS A 55 4.16 -38.85 9.37
CA HIS A 55 4.36 -37.55 10.03
C HIS A 55 5.11 -37.68 11.36
N ILE A 56 4.83 -38.71 12.16
CA ILE A 56 5.59 -39.00 13.38
C ILE A 56 7.06 -39.27 13.03
N SER A 57 7.33 -40.08 12.00
CA SER A 57 8.69 -40.39 11.54
C SER A 57 9.47 -39.13 11.12
N VAL A 58 8.82 -38.20 10.43
CA VAL A 58 9.43 -36.90 10.07
C VAL A 58 9.77 -36.11 11.34
N LEU A 59 8.85 -36.03 12.31
CA LEU A 59 9.09 -35.30 13.56
C LEU A 59 10.18 -35.95 14.44
N THR A 60 10.28 -37.28 14.45
CA THR A 60 11.35 -37.99 15.17
C THR A 60 12.69 -37.85 14.47
N LYS A 61 12.73 -37.87 13.13
CA LYS A 61 13.96 -37.73 12.35
C LYS A 61 14.66 -36.39 12.59
N ASP A 62 13.88 -35.32 12.75
CA ASP A 62 14.38 -33.99 13.02
C ASP A 62 14.42 -33.65 14.53
N ASN A 63 14.30 -34.66 15.40
CA ASN A 63 14.39 -34.56 16.88
C ASN A 63 13.34 -33.67 17.56
N TRP A 64 12.22 -33.35 16.90
CA TRP A 64 11.08 -32.65 17.52
C TRP A 64 10.28 -33.54 18.47
N VAL A 65 10.33 -34.84 18.20
CA VAL A 65 9.67 -35.87 19.00
C VAL A 65 10.71 -36.94 19.36
N GLU A 66 10.81 -37.23 20.65
CA GLU A 66 11.65 -38.30 21.20
C GLU A 66 10.81 -39.55 21.43
N THR A 67 11.46 -40.70 21.50
CA THR A 67 10.79 -41.99 21.75
C THR A 67 11.33 -42.64 23.01
N GLU A 68 10.45 -43.06 23.89
CA GLU A 68 10.77 -43.90 25.05
C GLU A 68 10.15 -45.29 24.85
N SER A 69 10.89 -46.33 25.22
CA SER A 69 10.46 -47.73 25.15
C SER A 69 10.49 -48.35 26.55
N ASP A 70 9.37 -48.95 26.94
CA ASP A 70 9.26 -49.77 28.16
C ASP A 70 9.45 -51.28 27.88
N GLY A 71 9.94 -51.62 26.68
CA GLY A 71 10.18 -53.00 26.24
C GLY A 71 9.05 -53.60 25.40
N THR A 72 7.81 -53.11 25.51
CA THR A 72 6.66 -53.59 24.70
C THR A 72 5.95 -52.45 23.98
N THR A 73 6.01 -51.25 24.52
CA THR A 73 5.30 -50.07 24.00
C THR A 73 6.28 -48.94 23.73
N ILE A 74 6.15 -48.33 22.54
CA ILE A 74 6.85 -47.09 22.20
C ILE A 74 5.91 -45.92 22.49
N THR A 75 6.39 -44.98 23.30
CA THR A 75 5.75 -43.70 23.54
C THR A 75 6.55 -42.58 22.90
N TYR A 76 5.84 -41.54 22.47
CA TYR A 76 6.39 -40.36 21.81
C TYR A 76 6.26 -39.18 22.76
N LEU A 77 7.33 -38.42 22.94
CA LEU A 77 7.40 -37.24 23.80
C LEU A 77 7.91 -36.04 23.02
N LEU A 78 7.49 -34.85 23.41
CA LEU A 78 7.94 -33.62 22.78
C LEU A 78 9.36 -33.25 23.26
N ASN A 79 10.27 -32.94 22.33
CA ASN A 79 11.59 -32.41 22.69
C ASN A 79 11.50 -30.94 23.10
N ASN A 80 11.30 -30.71 24.39
CA ASN A 80 11.16 -29.36 24.94
C ASN A 80 12.47 -28.55 24.91
N GLN A 81 13.63 -29.20 24.88
CA GLN A 81 14.92 -28.50 24.83
C GLN A 81 15.15 -27.86 23.45
N LEU A 82 14.89 -28.63 22.39
CA LEU A 82 14.97 -28.14 21.01
C LEU A 82 13.98 -26.99 20.76
N ILE A 83 12.75 -27.10 21.27
CA ILE A 83 11.74 -26.04 21.09
C ILE A 83 12.19 -24.74 21.80
N LYS A 84 12.72 -24.84 23.02
CA LYS A 84 13.24 -23.68 23.76
C LYS A 84 14.41 -23.00 23.06
N SER A 85 15.27 -23.74 22.37
CA SER A 85 16.41 -23.17 21.65
C SER A 85 16.00 -22.50 20.32
N LEU A 86 14.91 -22.93 19.70
CA LEU A 86 14.41 -22.37 18.43
C LEU A 86 13.52 -21.14 18.61
N LEU A 87 12.80 -21.03 19.73
CA LEU A 87 11.88 -19.93 20.02
C LEU A 87 12.48 -18.52 19.84
N PRO A 88 13.69 -18.21 20.37
CA PRO A 88 14.27 -16.87 20.22
C PRO A 88 14.50 -16.44 18.77
N ASN A 89 14.88 -17.38 17.90
CA ASN A 89 15.15 -17.11 16.50
C ASN A 89 13.85 -16.79 15.74
N VAL A 90 12.80 -17.58 16.00
CA VAL A 90 11.47 -17.35 15.41
C VAL A 90 10.89 -16.03 15.92
N GLU A 91 10.97 -15.76 17.21
CA GLU A 91 10.51 -14.48 17.77
C GLU A 91 11.25 -13.29 17.18
N THR A 92 12.58 -13.40 17.01
CA THR A 92 13.40 -12.35 16.43
C THR A 92 13.00 -12.09 14.98
N LEU A 93 12.82 -13.15 14.18
CA LEU A 93 12.33 -13.04 12.81
C LEU A 93 10.96 -12.36 12.76
N LEU A 94 9.99 -12.81 13.57
CA LEU A 94 8.65 -12.23 13.61
C LEU A 94 8.67 -10.76 14.05
N LYS A 95 9.51 -10.41 15.04
CA LYS A 95 9.72 -9.02 15.47
C LYS A 95 10.34 -8.17 14.36
N GLN A 96 11.25 -8.72 13.56
CA GLN A 96 11.85 -8.03 12.40
C GLN A 96 10.83 -7.84 11.27
N CYS A 97 10.03 -8.86 10.96
CA CYS A 97 8.93 -8.76 9.98
C CYS A 97 7.91 -7.67 10.36
N GLY A 98 7.69 -7.44 11.66
CA GLY A 98 6.79 -6.39 12.16
C GLY A 98 7.37 -4.95 12.17
N LYS A 99 8.68 -4.77 12.01
CA LYS A 99 9.35 -3.45 12.13
C LYS A 99 9.29 -2.60 10.86
N LYS A 100 9.16 -3.22 9.68
CA LYS A 100 8.85 -2.52 8.42
C LYS A 100 7.39 -2.74 8.06
N GLN A 101 6.48 -2.09 8.78
CA GLN A 101 5.12 -1.91 8.27
C GLN A 101 5.18 -0.91 7.10
N GLY A 102 5.53 -1.39 5.92
CA GLY A 102 4.94 -0.81 4.72
C GLY A 102 3.45 -1.14 4.78
N LYS A 103 2.64 -0.29 5.45
CA LYS A 103 1.22 -0.24 5.07
C LYS A 103 1.25 0.02 3.57
N LEU A 104 0.51 -0.76 2.79
CA LEU A 104 -0.01 -0.24 1.52
C LEU A 104 -0.84 0.99 1.92
N LYS A 105 -0.20 2.17 2.05
CA LYS A 105 -0.89 3.44 2.31
C LYS A 105 -1.82 3.58 1.09
N ASN A 106 -3.12 3.65 1.29
CA ASN A 106 -4.02 4.07 0.22
C ASN A 106 -3.47 5.40 -0.32
N PRO A 107 -3.47 5.61 -1.64
CA PRO A 107 -2.86 6.79 -2.20
C PRO A 107 -3.59 8.03 -1.69
N ILE A 108 -2.84 9.07 -1.33
CA ILE A 108 -3.43 10.30 -0.83
C ILE A 108 -4.19 10.98 -1.96
N LYS A 109 -5.47 11.26 -1.71
CA LYS A 109 -6.36 11.82 -2.72
C LYS A 109 -6.36 13.34 -2.67
N ILE A 110 -5.94 13.95 -3.78
CA ILE A 110 -5.82 15.41 -3.92
C ILE A 110 -6.87 15.92 -4.92
N LEU A 111 -7.66 16.91 -4.54
CA LEU A 111 -8.67 17.54 -5.40
C LEU A 111 -8.26 18.98 -5.75
N PHE A 112 -8.04 19.25 -7.03
CA PHE A 112 -7.77 20.58 -7.57
C PHE A 112 -9.05 21.30 -7.98
N LEU A 113 -9.31 22.45 -7.37
CA LEU A 113 -10.52 23.24 -7.63
C LEU A 113 -10.19 24.52 -8.39
N CYS A 114 -10.90 24.75 -9.48
CA CYS A 114 -10.97 26.06 -10.11
C CYS A 114 -12.41 26.43 -10.52
N THR A 115 -12.60 27.53 -11.24
CA THR A 115 -13.94 27.92 -11.70
C THR A 115 -14.41 27.00 -12.83
N GLY A 116 -13.65 26.94 -13.93
CA GLY A 116 -14.09 26.32 -15.19
C GLY A 116 -13.68 24.85 -15.38
N ASN A 117 -12.80 24.31 -14.55
CA ASN A 117 -12.15 23.01 -14.73
C ASN A 117 -11.63 22.75 -16.17
N SER A 118 -11.05 23.77 -16.79
CA SER A 118 -10.68 23.75 -18.22
C SER A 118 -9.17 23.92 -18.48
N CYS A 119 -8.43 24.58 -17.58
CA CYS A 119 -7.00 24.89 -17.77
C CYS A 119 -6.17 24.50 -16.54
N ARG A 120 -6.01 25.43 -15.59
CA ARG A 120 -5.13 25.31 -14.40
C ARG A 120 -5.30 24.00 -13.63
N SER A 121 -6.53 23.66 -13.26
CA SER A 121 -6.80 22.46 -12.47
C SER A 121 -6.59 21.16 -13.24
N GLN A 122 -6.79 21.15 -14.57
CA GLN A 122 -6.51 19.98 -15.43
C GLN A 122 -5.00 19.77 -15.58
N MET A 123 -4.25 20.86 -15.79
CA MET A 123 -2.78 20.81 -15.81
C MET A 123 -2.23 20.30 -14.47
N ALA A 124 -2.77 20.79 -13.34
CA ALA A 124 -2.39 20.33 -12.01
C ALA A 124 -2.68 18.84 -11.77
N GLU A 125 -3.88 18.36 -12.16
CA GLU A 125 -4.23 16.92 -12.13
C GLU A 125 -3.24 16.08 -12.97
N GLY A 126 -2.87 16.57 -14.16
CA GLY A 126 -1.88 15.91 -15.01
C GLY A 126 -0.50 15.77 -14.36
N PHE A 127 0.01 16.86 -13.76
CA PHE A 127 1.32 16.85 -13.11
C PHE A 127 1.40 15.91 -11.91
N ILE A 128 0.42 15.93 -11.01
CA ILE A 128 0.42 15.03 -9.84
C ILE A 128 0.27 13.57 -10.26
N ASN A 129 -0.66 13.27 -11.19
CA ASN A 129 -0.88 11.88 -11.60
C ASN A 129 0.35 11.27 -12.31
N LYS A 130 1.20 12.07 -12.97
CA LYS A 130 2.49 11.62 -13.50
C LYS A 130 3.44 11.11 -12.40
N GLN A 131 3.30 11.61 -11.18
CA GLN A 131 4.16 11.28 -10.03
C GLN A 131 3.46 10.35 -9.02
N SER A 132 2.33 9.75 -9.41
CA SER A 132 1.47 8.95 -8.53
C SER A 132 2.17 7.76 -7.88
N GLU A 133 3.04 7.04 -8.59
CA GLU A 133 3.79 5.91 -8.04
C GLU A 133 4.89 6.35 -7.07
N THR A 134 5.58 7.45 -7.39
CA THR A 134 6.71 7.96 -6.60
C THR A 134 6.27 8.47 -5.23
N TYR A 135 5.18 9.23 -5.19
CA TYR A 135 4.66 9.84 -3.97
C TYR A 135 3.43 9.13 -3.42
N ASN A 136 2.96 8.03 -4.03
CA ASN A 136 1.73 7.35 -3.64
C ASN A 136 0.52 8.31 -3.52
N VAL A 137 0.33 9.13 -4.56
CA VAL A 137 -0.74 10.14 -4.62
C VAL A 137 -1.69 9.85 -5.78
N LYS A 138 -2.94 10.30 -5.64
CA LYS A 138 -3.93 10.28 -6.72
C LYS A 138 -4.65 11.61 -6.76
N SER A 139 -4.63 12.27 -7.91
CA SER A 139 -5.28 13.57 -8.07
C SER A 139 -6.50 13.54 -8.96
N PHE A 140 -7.40 14.46 -8.65
CA PHE A 140 -8.63 14.77 -9.33
C PHE A 140 -8.74 16.28 -9.48
N SER A 141 -9.62 16.74 -10.36
CA SER A 141 -9.94 18.15 -10.50
C SER A 141 -11.42 18.37 -10.75
N ALA A 142 -11.92 19.54 -10.33
CA ALA A 142 -13.31 19.92 -10.53
C ALA A 142 -13.50 21.45 -10.65
N GLY A 143 -14.70 21.85 -11.08
CA GLY A 143 -15.08 23.23 -11.36
C GLY A 143 -16.34 23.65 -10.61
N THR A 144 -16.39 24.88 -10.11
CA THR A 144 -17.65 25.46 -9.59
C THR A 144 -18.65 25.71 -10.70
N VAL A 145 -18.17 26.12 -11.87
CA VAL A 145 -18.93 26.30 -13.12
C VAL A 145 -18.16 25.63 -14.26
N PRO A 146 -18.22 24.29 -14.40
CA PRO A 146 -17.42 23.55 -15.36
C PRO A 146 -17.67 24.00 -16.80
N SER A 147 -16.60 24.07 -17.59
CA SER A 147 -16.65 24.34 -19.02
C SER A 147 -17.13 23.11 -19.79
N LYS A 148 -17.47 23.26 -21.07
CA LYS A 148 -17.90 22.13 -21.90
C LYS A 148 -16.76 21.17 -22.22
N GLU A 149 -15.54 21.70 -22.37
CA GLU A 149 -14.36 20.96 -22.78
C GLU A 149 -13.11 21.53 -22.11
N ILE A 150 -12.02 20.76 -22.14
CA ILE A 150 -10.70 21.23 -21.73
C ILE A 150 -10.18 22.18 -22.81
N HIS A 151 -9.52 23.26 -22.38
CA HIS A 151 -8.98 24.23 -23.31
C HIS A 151 -7.89 23.59 -24.19
N PRO A 152 -7.98 23.67 -25.53
CA PRO A 152 -7.04 23.01 -26.44
C PRO A 152 -5.57 23.38 -26.18
N LEU A 153 -5.30 24.66 -25.86
CA LEU A 153 -3.94 25.08 -25.50
C LEU A 153 -3.41 24.42 -24.23
N ALA A 154 -4.26 24.14 -23.22
CA ALA A 154 -3.83 23.41 -22.03
C ALA A 154 -3.37 21.99 -22.39
N ILE A 155 -4.11 21.31 -23.28
CA ILE A 155 -3.72 19.99 -23.80
C ILE A 155 -2.39 20.11 -24.55
N SER A 156 -2.25 21.11 -25.43
CA SER A 156 -1.04 21.32 -26.23
C SER A 156 0.20 21.53 -25.36
N VAL A 157 0.16 22.47 -24.40
CA VAL A 157 1.33 22.78 -23.57
C VAL A 157 1.67 21.65 -22.58
N MET A 158 0.70 20.84 -22.14
CA MET A 158 1.00 19.66 -21.32
C MET A 158 1.67 18.55 -22.12
N LYS A 159 1.26 18.36 -23.39
CA LYS A 159 1.91 17.38 -24.28
C LYS A 159 3.39 17.69 -24.51
N GLU A 160 3.78 18.97 -24.53
CA GLU A 160 5.20 19.39 -24.59
C GLU A 160 6.03 18.84 -23.41
N LYS A 161 5.41 18.62 -22.24
CA LYS A 161 6.04 18.01 -21.06
C LYS A 161 5.84 16.48 -20.98
N GLY A 162 5.34 15.88 -22.06
CA GLY A 162 5.03 14.46 -22.15
C GLY A 162 3.82 14.03 -21.30
N ILE A 163 2.90 14.94 -21.00
CA ILE A 163 1.68 14.66 -20.22
C ILE A 163 0.47 14.83 -21.11
N ASP A 164 -0.25 13.74 -21.39
CA ASP A 164 -1.48 13.80 -22.16
C ASP A 164 -2.71 13.93 -21.26
N ILE A 165 -3.28 15.13 -21.22
CA ILE A 165 -4.54 15.41 -20.50
C ILE A 165 -5.78 15.32 -21.40
N SER A 166 -5.66 14.89 -22.66
CA SER A 166 -6.78 14.88 -23.62
C SER A 166 -7.94 13.95 -23.25
N LYS A 167 -7.68 12.95 -22.39
CA LYS A 167 -8.69 12.02 -21.87
C LYS A 167 -9.39 12.51 -20.60
N GLN A 168 -8.91 13.60 -20.01
CA GLN A 168 -9.59 14.26 -18.89
C GLN A 168 -10.81 15.02 -19.43
N TYR A 169 -11.71 15.43 -18.53
CA TYR A 169 -12.86 16.26 -18.89
C TYR A 169 -13.22 17.21 -17.74
N PRO A 170 -13.89 18.33 -18.02
CA PRO A 170 -14.38 19.22 -16.98
C PRO A 170 -15.47 18.55 -16.12
N LYS A 171 -15.21 18.46 -14.81
CA LYS A 171 -16.09 17.84 -13.80
C LYS A 171 -16.70 18.89 -12.89
N SER A 172 -17.93 18.64 -12.43
CA SER A 172 -18.57 19.51 -11.43
C SER A 172 -18.05 19.24 -10.05
N ILE A 173 -17.82 20.30 -9.27
CA ILE A 173 -17.48 20.17 -7.84
C ILE A 173 -18.50 19.33 -7.08
N LYS A 174 -19.77 19.34 -7.51
CA LYS A 174 -20.87 18.55 -6.91
C LYS A 174 -20.59 17.05 -6.88
N GLU A 175 -19.77 16.54 -7.79
CA GLU A 175 -19.38 15.11 -7.83
C GLU A 175 -18.51 14.71 -6.62
N TYR A 176 -17.88 15.68 -5.96
CA TYR A 176 -16.95 15.47 -4.86
C TYR A 176 -17.46 16.03 -3.53
N VAL A 177 -18.58 16.77 -3.52
CA VAL A 177 -19.13 17.34 -2.28
C VAL A 177 -19.53 16.22 -1.33
N GLY A 178 -18.97 16.23 -0.13
CA GLY A 178 -19.23 15.20 0.88
C GLY A 178 -18.47 13.89 0.70
N ASP A 179 -17.56 13.81 -0.28
CA ASP A 179 -16.64 12.67 -0.41
C ASP A 179 -15.60 12.74 0.73
N ASP A 180 -15.74 11.83 1.69
CA ASP A 180 -14.85 11.69 2.84
C ASP A 180 -13.50 11.06 2.47
N ALA A 181 -13.35 10.58 1.24
CA ALA A 181 -12.12 9.99 0.77
C ALA A 181 -11.11 11.02 0.21
N ILE A 182 -11.50 12.30 0.02
CA ILE A 182 -10.58 13.36 -0.39
C ILE A 182 -9.77 13.84 0.80
N ASP A 183 -8.46 13.56 0.77
CA ASP A 183 -7.54 13.97 1.84
C ASP A 183 -7.19 15.46 1.76
N ILE A 184 -6.98 15.99 0.56
CA ILE A 184 -6.45 17.36 0.36
C ILE A 184 -7.21 18.07 -0.74
N VAL A 185 -7.54 19.33 -0.48
CA VAL A 185 -8.18 20.22 -1.46
C VAL A 185 -7.23 21.38 -1.78
N ILE A 186 -6.95 21.58 -3.06
CA ILE A 186 -6.06 22.66 -3.53
C ILE A 186 -6.86 23.61 -4.43
N PHE A 187 -7.00 24.85 -3.98
CA PHE A 187 -7.69 25.91 -4.71
C PHE A 187 -6.71 26.63 -5.63
N VAL A 188 -6.89 26.49 -6.94
CA VAL A 188 -5.98 27.06 -7.95
C VAL A 188 -6.50 28.36 -8.58
N CYS A 189 -7.63 28.88 -8.10
CA CYS A 189 -8.12 30.22 -8.40
C CYS A 189 -8.82 30.87 -7.20
N ASP A 190 -8.72 32.20 -7.10
CA ASP A 190 -9.29 33.02 -6.02
C ASP A 190 -10.82 32.86 -5.88
N LYS A 191 -11.51 32.65 -7.00
CA LYS A 191 -12.97 32.52 -7.02
C LYS A 191 -13.44 31.20 -6.40
N ALA A 192 -12.72 30.10 -6.63
CA ALA A 192 -13.07 28.81 -6.07
C ALA A 192 -12.90 28.78 -4.54
N GLU A 193 -11.89 29.48 -4.00
CA GLU A 193 -11.69 29.58 -2.55
C GLU A 193 -12.87 30.28 -1.86
N LYS A 194 -13.32 31.42 -2.42
CA LYS A 194 -14.42 32.21 -1.84
C LYS A 194 -15.78 31.51 -1.88
N GLU A 195 -16.02 30.69 -2.90
CA GLU A 195 -17.31 30.03 -3.11
C GLU A 195 -17.44 28.69 -2.35
N CYS A 196 -16.34 28.08 -1.87
CA CYS A 196 -16.32 26.67 -1.49
C CYS A 196 -15.65 26.26 -0.16
N PRO A 197 -15.36 27.14 0.83
CA PRO A 197 -14.51 26.76 1.97
C PRO A 197 -15.13 25.67 2.87
N TYR A 198 -16.47 25.55 2.86
CA TYR A 198 -17.24 24.61 3.68
C TYR A 198 -17.57 23.26 3.00
N LEU A 199 -17.25 23.07 1.72
CA LEU A 199 -17.70 21.90 0.97
C LEU A 199 -16.96 20.59 1.31
N PHE A 200 -15.79 20.70 1.94
CA PHE A 200 -14.95 19.57 2.32
C PHE A 200 -14.59 19.67 3.82
N PRO A 201 -15.50 19.28 4.73
CA PRO A 201 -15.24 19.34 6.16
C PRO A 201 -14.26 18.25 6.63
N PHE A 202 -14.18 17.13 5.91
CA PHE A 202 -13.36 15.97 6.29
C PHE A 202 -11.96 15.93 5.65
N SER A 203 -11.65 16.87 4.75
CA SER A 203 -10.31 16.97 4.17
C SER A 203 -9.29 17.34 5.25
N LYS A 204 -8.16 16.63 5.29
CA LYS A 204 -7.05 16.87 6.23
C LYS A 204 -6.38 18.22 6.01
N SER A 205 -6.32 18.70 4.77
CA SER A 205 -5.69 19.97 4.43
C SER A 205 -6.40 20.69 3.29
N LYS A 206 -6.36 22.02 3.35
CA LYS A 206 -6.86 22.95 2.34
C LYS A 206 -5.75 23.92 2.00
N ILE A 207 -5.33 23.93 0.73
CA ILE A 207 -4.19 24.73 0.27
C ILE A 207 -4.67 25.74 -0.76
N PHE A 208 -4.32 27.01 -0.54
CA PHE A 208 -4.59 28.07 -1.50
C PHE A 208 -3.34 28.33 -2.35
N MET A 209 -3.46 28.09 -3.65
CA MET A 209 -2.36 28.18 -4.60
C MET A 209 -2.85 28.80 -5.92
N PRO A 210 -3.20 30.09 -5.93
CA PRO A 210 -3.78 30.71 -7.11
C PRO A 210 -2.76 30.86 -8.24
N PHE A 211 -3.25 30.71 -9.46
CA PHE A 211 -2.52 31.00 -10.69
C PHE A 211 -3.32 31.95 -11.56
N LYS A 212 -2.62 32.82 -12.30
CA LYS A 212 -3.25 33.72 -13.27
C LYS A 212 -4.05 32.91 -14.29
N ASP A 213 -5.20 33.45 -14.69
CA ASP A 213 -6.02 32.78 -15.70
C ASP A 213 -5.44 33.01 -17.09
N PRO A 214 -4.91 31.98 -17.76
CA PRO A 214 -4.29 32.17 -19.07
C PRO A 214 -5.30 32.60 -20.14
N VAL A 215 -6.59 32.32 -19.94
CA VAL A 215 -7.68 32.72 -20.87
C VAL A 215 -8.00 34.22 -20.78
N SER A 216 -7.60 34.89 -19.69
CA SER A 216 -7.86 36.32 -19.51
C SER A 216 -6.91 37.23 -20.30
N PHE A 217 -5.83 36.66 -20.85
CA PHE A 217 -4.86 37.39 -21.64
C PHE A 217 -5.45 37.82 -22.99
N LYS A 218 -5.19 39.07 -23.38
CA LYS A 218 -5.58 39.64 -24.68
C LYS A 218 -4.31 40.03 -25.43
N GLY A 219 -3.99 39.31 -26.50
CA GLY A 219 -2.79 39.55 -27.30
C GLY A 219 -2.76 38.67 -28.54
N THR A 220 -1.58 38.45 -29.11
CA THR A 220 -1.41 37.56 -30.26
C THR A 220 -1.58 36.09 -29.86
N LYS A 221 -1.71 35.20 -30.86
CA LYS A 221 -1.85 33.75 -30.59
C LYS A 221 -0.58 33.19 -29.96
N GLU A 222 0.56 33.64 -30.44
CA GLU A 222 1.89 33.24 -29.98
C GLU A 222 2.08 33.66 -28.52
N ASP A 223 1.77 34.91 -28.19
CA ASP A 223 1.82 35.41 -26.81
C ASP A 223 0.86 34.63 -25.89
N THR A 224 -0.30 34.24 -26.40
CA THR A 224 -1.27 33.43 -25.64
C THR A 224 -0.68 32.07 -25.29
N VAL A 225 -0.02 31.38 -26.23
CA VAL A 225 0.63 30.09 -25.96
C VAL A 225 1.70 30.23 -24.89
N GLU A 226 2.52 31.29 -24.95
CA GLU A 226 3.54 31.57 -23.94
C GLU A 226 2.94 31.78 -22.55
N VAL A 227 1.79 32.47 -22.44
CA VAL A 227 1.08 32.60 -21.16
C VAL A 227 0.61 31.25 -20.63
N PHE A 228 0.14 30.34 -21.49
CA PHE A 228 -0.21 28.97 -21.07
C PHE A 228 1.02 28.19 -20.59
N ARG A 229 2.17 28.34 -21.26
CA ARG A 229 3.45 27.72 -20.84
C ARG A 229 3.92 28.25 -19.50
N ASP A 230 3.89 29.57 -19.30
CA ASP A 230 4.25 30.22 -18.03
C ASP A 230 3.38 29.70 -16.88
N VAL A 231 2.06 29.66 -17.05
CA VAL A 231 1.15 29.11 -16.03
C VAL A 231 1.40 27.63 -15.78
N ARG A 232 1.64 26.82 -16.83
CA ARG A 232 1.99 25.40 -16.71
C ARG A 232 3.25 25.22 -15.87
N ASP A 233 4.31 25.97 -16.17
CA ASP A 233 5.61 25.82 -15.51
C ASP A 233 5.55 26.31 -14.06
N GLN A 234 4.78 27.37 -13.78
CA GLN A 234 4.48 27.78 -12.39
C GLN A 234 3.75 26.70 -11.60
N ILE A 235 2.77 26.02 -12.22
CA ILE A 235 2.06 24.90 -11.60
C ILE A 235 3.05 23.77 -11.29
N GLU A 236 3.88 23.37 -12.26
CA GLU A 236 4.89 22.31 -12.09
C GLU A 236 5.80 22.59 -10.89
N ILE A 237 6.40 23.80 -10.85
CA ILE A 237 7.33 24.19 -9.79
C ILE A 237 6.66 24.17 -8.41
N LYS A 238 5.45 24.74 -8.29
CA LYS A 238 4.76 24.79 -6.99
C LYS A 238 4.30 23.41 -6.52
N LEU A 239 3.86 22.55 -7.43
CA LEU A 239 3.43 21.19 -7.09
C LEU A 239 4.61 20.29 -6.74
N GLN A 240 5.75 20.44 -7.42
CA GLN A 240 6.97 19.73 -7.05
C GLN A 240 7.40 20.12 -5.63
N LYS A 241 7.43 21.42 -5.32
CA LYS A 241 7.74 21.89 -3.97
C LYS A 241 6.77 21.35 -2.92
N LEU A 242 5.47 21.28 -3.26
CA LEU A 242 4.46 20.69 -2.37
C LEU A 242 4.77 19.21 -2.06
N LEU A 243 5.13 18.43 -3.06
CA LEU A 243 5.46 17.01 -2.88
C LEU A 243 6.75 16.81 -2.07
N GLU A 244 7.71 17.72 -2.18
CA GLU A 244 8.95 17.71 -1.38
C GLU A 244 8.71 18.11 0.09
N GLU A 245 7.86 19.11 0.36
CA GLU A 245 7.57 19.60 1.71
C GLU A 245 6.66 18.67 2.51
N PHE A 246 5.88 17.84 1.83
CA PHE A 246 4.99 16.86 2.45
C PHE A 246 5.31 15.45 1.94
N PRO A 247 6.43 14.83 2.35
CA PRO A 247 6.81 13.47 1.93
C PRO A 247 5.90 12.37 2.51
N GLU A 248 4.96 12.76 3.37
CA GLU A 248 3.88 11.92 3.87
C GLU A 248 2.57 12.06 3.07
N LEU A 249 2.52 12.94 2.04
CA LEU A 249 1.65 12.80 0.86
C LEU A 249 1.91 11.45 0.18
#